data_AF-A0AAJ0A8T9-F1
#
_entry.id   AF-A0AAJ0A8T9-F1
#
_cell.length_a   1.000
_cell.length_b   1.000
_cell.length_c   1.000
_cell.angle_alpha   90.00
_cell.angle_beta   90.00
_cell.angle_gamma   90.00
#
_symmetry.space_group_name_H-M   'P 1'
#
loop_
_entity.id
_entity.type
_entity.pdbx_description
1 polymer ?
#
loop_
_entity_poly.entity_id
_entity_poly.type
_entity_poly.pdbx_seq_one_letter_code
_entity_poly.pdbx_strand_id
1 'polypeptide(L)'
;MSAAFDLPTTNSSMLDIDLFTSFTKGEDTSSSPEEEISPAQLSTLHNHYFNSIYLSFPFLNRDRFLADSTGGSGPAVSALVYAVALAGCTHSPKDANRQSTCYSLACNHAEKCEREGGLNDINFVQALLLIGRFEAMDRKLERSWLTLGRAALLCRLLRIHRMEEGDDSEPSQDDGGPSGPLSRLPPTDDPVVLEERRRTFWELYILQSYVKTRAGWQCQLGDVKMSSQGLLRSDLVPVNIPFLSEIRPDQWQEISSYAGCVLMVELALHCFDHGQQRATTRFWDV
;
A
#
# COMPACT_ATOMS: atom_id res chain seq x y z
N MET A 1 16.82 -75.12 -18.13
CA MET A 1 17.97 -74.99 -17.20
C MET A 1 18.30 -73.51 -17.14
N SER A 2 17.65 -72.74 -16.29
CA SER A 2 18.04 -72.45 -14.88
C SER A 2 19.46 -71.88 -14.78
N ALA A 3 19.54 -70.56 -14.59
CA ALA A 3 20.51 -69.92 -13.70
C ALA A 3 19.97 -68.52 -13.33
N ALA A 4 19.93 -68.27 -12.03
CA ALA A 4 19.32 -67.12 -11.38
C ALA A 4 20.07 -65.80 -11.63
N PHE A 5 19.33 -64.70 -11.68
CA PHE A 5 19.85 -63.34 -11.52
C PHE A 5 19.11 -62.73 -10.33
N ASP A 6 19.80 -62.64 -9.20
CA ASP A 6 19.32 -61.98 -7.99
C ASP A 6 19.29 -60.46 -8.18
N LEU A 7 18.14 -59.85 -7.88
CA LEU A 7 17.98 -58.40 -7.71
C LEU A 7 18.54 -57.98 -6.34
N PRO A 8 19.29 -56.86 -6.25
CA PRO A 8 19.42 -56.14 -5.01
C PRO A 8 18.30 -55.10 -4.87
N THR A 9 17.56 -55.25 -3.77
CA THR A 9 16.56 -54.35 -3.21
C THR A 9 17.19 -52.97 -2.93
N THR A 10 16.75 -51.93 -3.63
CA THR A 10 17.06 -50.55 -3.26
C THR A 10 16.20 -50.13 -2.08
N ASN A 11 16.72 -50.33 -0.87
CA ASN A 11 16.30 -49.57 0.30
C ASN A 11 16.80 -48.13 0.10
N SER A 12 15.93 -47.24 -0.37
CA SER A 12 16.18 -45.80 -0.39
C SER A 12 16.02 -45.28 1.04
N SER A 13 17.11 -45.36 1.80
CA SER A 13 17.27 -44.69 3.08
C SER A 13 17.68 -43.23 2.85
N MET A 14 17.07 -42.35 3.65
CA MET A 14 17.68 -41.12 4.16
C MET A 14 17.77 -39.96 3.15
N LEU A 15 16.66 -39.23 3.02
CA LEU A 15 16.71 -37.84 2.61
C LEU A 15 17.54 -37.05 3.64
N ASP A 16 18.53 -36.33 3.12
CA ASP A 16 19.49 -35.49 3.81
C ASP A 16 18.85 -34.54 4.83
N ILE A 17 18.92 -34.91 6.11
CA ILE A 17 18.63 -34.04 7.26
C ILE A 17 19.79 -33.07 7.53
N ASP A 18 20.93 -33.24 6.85
CA ASP A 18 22.16 -32.47 7.09
C ASP A 18 22.23 -31.13 6.34
N LEU A 19 21.24 -30.79 5.50
CA LEU A 19 21.15 -29.46 4.89
C LEU A 19 20.46 -28.42 5.80
N PHE A 20 19.72 -28.86 6.83
CA PHE A 20 19.00 -27.98 7.76
C PHE A 20 19.75 -27.66 9.05
N THR A 21 20.83 -28.39 9.36
CA THR A 21 21.60 -28.23 10.61
C THR A 21 22.86 -27.36 10.45
N SER A 22 23.23 -26.95 9.24
CA SER A 22 24.39 -26.05 9.02
C SER A 22 24.07 -24.56 9.14
N PHE A 23 22.82 -24.18 9.44
CA PHE A 23 22.42 -22.76 9.55
C PHE A 23 22.36 -22.22 10.98
N THR A 24 22.74 -23.01 11.98
CA THR A 24 22.69 -22.60 13.38
C THR A 24 24.06 -22.65 14.04
N LYS A 25 25.02 -21.85 13.57
CA LYS A 25 26.15 -21.43 14.42
C LYS A 25 26.89 -20.19 13.91
N GLY A 26 26.63 -19.06 14.57
CA GLY A 26 27.61 -18.01 14.81
C GLY A 26 27.57 -16.81 13.89
N GLU A 27 26.89 -15.75 14.33
CA GLU A 27 27.56 -14.46 14.59
C GLU A 27 26.64 -13.58 15.44
N ASP A 28 26.89 -13.60 16.75
CA ASP A 28 26.45 -12.54 17.66
C ASP A 28 27.23 -11.27 17.31
N THR A 29 26.81 -10.58 16.25
CA THR A 29 27.32 -9.24 15.95
C THR A 29 26.56 -8.27 16.84
N SER A 30 27.27 -7.81 17.87
CA SER A 30 26.96 -6.64 18.69
C SER A 30 26.03 -5.66 17.98
N SER A 31 24.83 -5.46 18.55
CA SER A 31 23.93 -4.37 18.19
C SER A 31 24.71 -3.07 18.20
N SER A 32 25.00 -2.54 17.00
CA SER A 32 25.37 -1.12 16.89
C SER A 32 24.23 -0.33 17.54
N PRO A 33 24.50 0.72 18.33
CA PRO A 33 23.43 1.58 18.81
C PRO A 33 22.70 2.08 17.57
N GLU A 34 21.45 1.64 17.37
CA GLU A 34 20.58 2.20 16.35
C GLU A 34 20.64 3.71 16.55
N GLU A 35 21.08 4.45 15.53
CA GLU A 35 21.19 5.90 15.61
C GLU A 35 19.77 6.44 15.78
N GLU A 36 19.32 6.58 17.03
CA GLU A 36 17.97 7.00 17.37
C GLU A 36 17.74 8.38 16.78
N ILE A 37 16.79 8.45 15.84
CA ILE A 37 16.41 9.70 15.20
C ILE A 37 15.73 10.56 16.25
N SER A 38 16.30 11.73 16.54
CA SER A 38 15.76 12.58 17.60
C SER A 38 14.37 13.12 17.22
N PRO A 39 13.49 13.43 18.20
CA PRO A 39 12.16 13.98 17.92
C PRO A 39 12.20 15.26 17.07
N ALA A 40 13.21 16.11 17.26
CA ALA A 40 13.40 17.33 16.47
C ALA A 40 13.76 17.01 15.00
N GLN A 41 14.56 15.96 14.77
CA GLN A 41 14.88 15.49 13.43
C GLN A 41 13.64 14.90 12.74
N LEU A 42 12.86 14.08 13.44
CA LEU A 42 11.59 13.55 12.91
C LEU A 42 10.64 14.66 12.48
N SER A 43 10.43 15.66 13.35
CA SER A 43 9.59 16.82 13.04
C SER A 43 10.07 17.58 11.79
N THR A 44 11.39 17.73 11.61
CA THR A 44 11.97 18.35 10.42
C THR A 44 11.66 17.53 9.15
N LEU A 45 11.84 16.21 9.20
CA LEU A 45 11.55 15.30 8.08
C LEU A 45 10.05 15.28 7.73
N HIS A 46 9.17 15.27 8.73
CA HIS A 46 7.73 15.36 8.53
C HIS A 46 7.35 16.67 7.82
N ASN A 47 7.91 17.80 8.24
CA ASN A 47 7.69 19.08 7.56
C ASN A 47 8.16 19.06 6.11
N HIS A 48 9.31 18.41 5.82
CA HIS A 48 9.75 18.23 4.44
C HIS A 48 8.72 17.45 3.62
N TYR A 49 8.19 16.33 4.14
CA TYR A 49 7.15 15.56 3.46
C TYR A 49 5.92 16.43 3.11
N PHE A 50 5.37 17.16 4.10
CA PHE A 50 4.16 17.99 3.89
C PHE A 50 4.39 19.18 2.95
N ASN A 51 5.62 19.67 2.83
CA ASN A 51 5.96 20.79 1.96
C ASN A 51 6.33 20.36 0.52
N SER A 52 6.51 19.06 0.26
CA SER A 52 7.02 18.57 -1.03
C SER A 52 6.20 17.39 -1.57
N ILE A 53 6.42 16.19 -1.04
CA ILE A 53 5.79 14.94 -1.49
C ILE A 53 4.27 15.03 -1.42
N TYR A 54 3.75 15.66 -0.36
CA TYR A 54 2.31 15.83 -0.17
C TYR A 54 1.62 16.51 -1.34
N LEU A 55 2.27 17.46 -2.02
CA LEU A 55 1.68 18.14 -3.18
C LEU A 55 1.39 17.20 -4.35
N SER A 56 2.19 16.12 -4.47
CA SER A 56 2.03 15.08 -5.49
C SER A 56 1.29 13.83 -5.00
N PHE A 57 1.14 13.69 -3.68
CA PHE A 57 0.62 12.49 -3.02
C PHE A 57 -0.20 12.90 -1.77
N PRO A 58 -1.32 13.64 -1.93
CA PRO A 58 -2.02 14.33 -0.85
C PRO A 58 -3.09 13.46 -0.18
N PHE A 59 -2.69 12.40 0.53
CA PHE A 59 -3.64 11.45 1.13
C PHE A 59 -3.69 11.43 2.66
N LEU A 60 -2.81 12.18 3.32
CA LEU A 60 -2.79 12.32 4.79
C LEU A 60 -3.46 13.62 5.25
N ASN A 61 -4.19 13.58 6.35
CA ASN A 61 -4.53 14.80 7.07
C ASN A 61 -3.35 15.21 7.97
N ARG A 62 -2.80 16.42 7.76
CA ARG A 62 -1.63 16.90 8.50
C ARG A 62 -1.91 17.07 9.99
N ASP A 63 -3.04 17.66 10.34
CA ASP A 63 -3.37 17.96 11.74
C ASP A 63 -3.59 16.67 12.53
N ARG A 64 -4.32 15.71 11.93
CA ARG A 64 -4.52 14.37 12.50
C ARG A 64 -3.20 13.63 12.68
N PHE A 65 -2.34 13.63 11.66
CA PHE A 65 -1.03 12.98 11.74
C PHE A 65 -0.16 13.58 12.86
N LEU A 66 -0.13 14.90 13.03
CA LEU A 66 0.64 15.54 14.08
C LEU A 66 0.09 15.22 15.48
N ALA A 67 -1.24 15.20 15.64
CA ALA A 67 -1.87 14.79 16.89
C ALA A 67 -1.54 13.32 17.24
N ASP A 68 -1.66 12.42 16.27
CA ASP A 68 -1.35 10.99 16.46
C ASP A 68 0.15 10.77 16.73
N SER A 69 1.04 11.49 16.03
CA SER A 69 2.49 11.38 16.22
C SER A 69 2.96 11.85 17.60
N THR A 70 2.17 12.68 18.31
CA THR A 70 2.53 13.22 19.63
C THR A 70 1.83 12.50 20.77
N GLY A 71 0.64 11.96 20.55
CA GLY A 71 -0.19 11.30 21.57
C GLY A 71 -0.36 9.79 21.42
N GLY A 72 -0.08 9.22 20.25
CA GLY A 72 -0.29 7.81 19.94
C GLY A 72 0.96 6.93 20.14
N SER A 73 0.78 5.71 20.65
CA SER A 73 1.87 4.74 20.90
C SER A 73 1.67 3.37 20.25
N GLY A 74 0.75 3.26 19.28
CA GLY A 74 0.47 2.02 18.57
C GLY A 74 1.48 1.70 17.44
N PRO A 75 1.69 0.42 17.11
CA PRO A 75 2.63 0.03 16.04
C PRO A 75 2.25 0.63 14.67
N ALA A 76 0.94 0.82 14.40
CA ALA A 76 0.45 1.44 13.17
C ALA A 76 0.83 2.93 13.07
N VAL A 77 0.68 3.67 14.16
CA VAL A 77 1.11 5.08 14.27
C VAL A 77 2.62 5.17 14.12
N SER A 78 3.40 4.32 14.82
CA SER A 78 4.86 4.31 14.68
C SER A 78 5.30 3.99 13.25
N ALA A 79 4.68 3.00 12.60
CA ALA A 79 4.94 2.67 11.21
C ALA A 79 4.73 3.89 10.30
N LEU A 80 3.62 4.60 10.49
CA LEU A 80 3.32 5.81 9.72
C LEU A 80 4.31 6.94 10.00
N VAL A 81 4.66 7.19 11.27
CA VAL A 81 5.62 8.22 11.69
C VAL A 81 6.97 8.04 10.98
N TYR A 82 7.49 6.82 10.94
CA TYR A 82 8.74 6.54 10.24
C TYR A 82 8.60 6.51 8.72
N ALA A 83 7.46 6.07 8.19
CA ALA A 83 7.21 6.08 6.74
C ALA A 83 7.07 7.52 6.19
N VAL A 84 6.47 8.44 6.96
CA VAL A 84 6.42 9.88 6.62
C VAL A 84 7.81 10.49 6.70
N ALA A 85 8.60 10.15 7.73
CA ALA A 85 9.98 10.61 7.84
C ALA A 85 10.85 10.10 6.67
N LEU A 86 10.67 8.83 6.26
CA LEU A 86 11.31 8.23 5.09
C LEU A 86 11.01 9.01 3.81
N ALA A 87 9.75 9.37 3.59
CA ALA A 87 9.35 10.19 2.45
C ALA A 87 9.94 11.62 2.53
N GLY A 88 10.17 12.16 3.73
CA GLY A 88 10.85 13.43 3.95
C GLY A 88 12.35 13.41 3.60
N CYS A 89 13.02 12.25 3.69
CA CYS A 89 14.44 12.10 3.41
C CYS A 89 14.82 12.26 1.92
N THR A 90 13.85 12.22 0.99
CA THR A 90 14.13 12.14 -0.46
C THR A 90 14.82 13.37 -1.06
N HIS A 91 14.85 14.51 -0.36
CA HIS A 91 15.33 15.79 -0.91
C HIS A 91 16.80 16.09 -0.62
N SER A 92 17.46 15.29 0.22
CA SER A 92 18.75 15.65 0.78
C SER A 92 19.71 14.45 0.75
N PRO A 93 20.83 14.53 0.01
CA PRO A 93 21.82 13.46 -0.02
C PRO A 93 22.53 13.29 1.33
N LYS A 94 22.41 14.27 2.25
CA LYS A 94 22.92 14.19 3.62
C LYS A 94 22.09 13.24 4.49
N ASP A 95 20.94 12.81 4.01
CA ASP A 95 20.01 11.96 4.76
C ASP A 95 20.03 10.51 4.29
N ALA A 96 21.02 10.07 3.50
CA ALA A 96 21.10 8.67 3.04
C ALA A 96 21.14 7.65 4.19
N ASN A 97 21.92 7.91 5.25
CA ASN A 97 21.92 7.05 6.43
C ASN A 97 20.55 7.06 7.13
N ARG A 98 19.97 8.26 7.30
CA ARG A 98 18.65 8.44 7.92
C ARG A 98 17.54 7.78 7.13
N GLN A 99 17.62 7.81 5.81
CA GLN A 99 16.66 7.17 4.91
C GLN A 99 16.66 5.66 5.14
N SER A 100 17.84 5.04 5.23
CA SER A 100 17.99 3.63 5.56
C SER A 100 17.41 3.30 6.95
N THR A 101 17.71 4.11 7.95
CA THR A 101 17.17 3.94 9.31
C THR A 101 15.65 4.08 9.36
N CYS A 102 15.08 5.14 8.77
CA CYS A 102 13.64 5.36 8.68
C CYS A 102 12.94 4.21 7.95
N TYR A 103 13.54 3.69 6.87
CA TYR A 103 12.99 2.58 6.12
C TYR A 103 12.93 1.29 6.95
N SER A 104 14.04 0.95 7.62
CA SER A 104 14.10 -0.22 8.50
C SER A 104 13.09 -0.11 9.65
N LEU A 105 13.02 1.05 10.32
CA LEU A 105 12.06 1.27 11.40
C LEU A 105 10.60 1.19 10.92
N ALA A 106 10.28 1.78 9.75
CA ALA A 106 8.95 1.70 9.18
C ALA A 106 8.54 0.26 8.85
N CYS A 107 9.45 -0.55 8.28
CA CYS A 107 9.20 -1.96 8.00
C CYS A 107 9.01 -2.76 9.29
N ASN A 108 9.89 -2.58 10.28
CA ASN A 108 9.83 -3.29 11.57
C ASN A 108 8.50 -3.02 12.30
N HIS A 109 8.03 -1.77 12.30
CA HIS A 109 6.74 -1.42 12.89
C HIS A 109 5.56 -1.94 12.07
N ALA A 110 5.66 -1.96 10.73
CA ALA A 110 4.65 -2.58 9.87
C ALA A 110 4.51 -4.10 10.14
N GLU A 111 5.61 -4.82 10.29
CA GLU A 111 5.61 -6.24 10.69
C GLU A 111 5.07 -6.43 12.12
N LYS A 112 5.36 -5.49 13.02
CA LYS A 112 4.80 -5.48 14.38
C LYS A 112 3.27 -5.35 14.36
N CYS A 113 2.69 -4.53 13.47
CA CYS A 113 1.23 -4.40 13.30
C CYS A 113 0.57 -5.73 12.95
N GLU A 114 1.23 -6.55 12.13
CA GLU A 114 0.69 -7.86 11.71
C GLU A 114 0.75 -8.90 12.83
N ARG A 115 1.75 -8.82 13.69
CA ARG A 115 1.93 -9.77 14.80
C ARG A 115 1.11 -9.41 16.05
N GLU A 116 1.07 -8.14 16.40
CA GLU A 116 0.55 -7.67 17.70
C GLU A 116 -0.85 -7.05 17.60
N GLY A 117 -1.35 -6.85 16.37
CA GLY A 117 -2.59 -6.13 16.11
C GLY A 117 -2.33 -4.70 15.60
N GLY A 118 -3.31 -4.16 14.89
CA GLY A 118 -3.17 -2.91 14.12
C GLY A 118 -3.72 -2.99 12.70
N LEU A 119 -4.21 -4.16 12.29
CA LEU A 119 -4.84 -4.38 10.99
C LEU A 119 -6.10 -3.50 10.77
N ASN A 120 -6.69 -3.01 11.86
CA ASN A 120 -7.91 -2.20 11.85
C ASN A 120 -7.64 -0.69 11.84
N ASP A 121 -6.38 -0.28 11.65
CA ASP A 121 -5.96 1.10 11.68
C ASP A 121 -5.61 1.59 10.27
N ILE A 122 -6.19 2.72 9.86
CA ILE A 122 -5.88 3.35 8.58
C ILE A 122 -4.41 3.76 8.50
N ASN A 123 -3.78 4.12 9.64
CA ASN A 123 -2.37 4.49 9.70
C ASN A 123 -1.47 3.38 9.17
N PHE A 124 -1.86 2.10 9.37
CA PHE A 124 -1.09 0.96 8.87
C PHE A 124 -1.12 0.88 7.33
N VAL A 125 -2.31 1.04 6.73
CA VAL A 125 -2.45 1.11 5.26
C VAL A 125 -1.64 2.28 4.70
N GLN A 126 -1.79 3.45 5.32
CA GLN A 126 -1.09 4.66 4.93
C GLN A 126 0.44 4.52 5.01
N ALA A 127 0.95 3.82 6.03
CA ALA A 127 2.36 3.49 6.15
C ALA A 127 2.85 2.60 5.01
N LEU A 128 2.11 1.53 4.69
CA LEU A 128 2.46 0.62 3.58
C LEU A 128 2.47 1.34 2.23
N LEU A 129 1.61 2.33 2.00
CA LEU A 129 1.65 3.14 0.76
C LEU A 129 2.95 3.93 0.63
N LEU A 130 3.42 4.56 1.70
CA LEU A 130 4.67 5.32 1.69
C LEU A 130 5.89 4.40 1.56
N ILE A 131 5.90 3.24 2.24
CA ILE A 131 6.95 2.23 2.10
C ILE A 131 6.99 1.69 0.66
N GLY A 132 5.83 1.27 0.12
CA GLY A 132 5.72 0.74 -1.23
C GLY A 132 6.09 1.78 -2.29
N ARG A 133 5.74 3.05 -2.08
CA ARG A 133 6.19 4.16 -2.93
C ARG A 133 7.71 4.30 -2.91
N PHE A 134 8.33 4.32 -1.73
CA PHE A 134 9.78 4.41 -1.63
C PHE A 134 10.47 3.27 -2.39
N GLU A 135 10.00 2.04 -2.20
CA GLU A 135 10.52 0.85 -2.92
C GLU A 135 10.36 0.97 -4.43
N ALA A 136 9.22 1.47 -4.92
CA ALA A 136 8.98 1.69 -6.34
C ALA A 136 9.94 2.76 -6.92
N MET A 137 10.17 3.85 -6.18
CA MET A 137 11.07 4.93 -6.61
C MET A 137 12.54 4.49 -6.57
N ASP A 138 12.90 3.59 -5.66
CA ASP A 138 14.22 2.96 -5.57
C ASP A 138 14.40 1.77 -6.54
N ARG A 139 13.48 1.62 -7.52
CA ARG A 139 13.49 0.57 -8.56
C ARG A 139 13.38 -0.87 -8.02
N LYS A 140 12.93 -1.07 -6.79
CA LYS A 140 12.65 -2.39 -6.18
C LYS A 140 11.19 -2.78 -6.42
N LEU A 141 10.85 -3.02 -7.68
CA LEU A 141 9.45 -3.19 -8.11
C LEU A 141 8.81 -4.45 -7.51
N GLU A 142 9.49 -5.60 -7.41
CA GLU A 142 8.91 -6.81 -6.78
C GLU A 142 8.55 -6.54 -5.32
N ARG A 143 9.44 -5.86 -4.60
CA ARG A 143 9.25 -5.57 -3.18
C ARG A 143 8.09 -4.60 -2.98
N SER A 144 8.07 -3.52 -3.78
CA SER A 144 6.95 -2.58 -3.82
C SER A 144 5.63 -3.29 -4.12
N TRP A 145 5.62 -4.21 -5.07
CA TRP A 145 4.43 -5.00 -5.41
C TRP A 145 3.87 -5.79 -4.23
N LEU A 146 4.75 -6.48 -3.49
CA LEU A 146 4.34 -7.23 -2.29
C LEU A 146 3.81 -6.30 -1.19
N THR A 147 4.49 -5.18 -0.95
CA THR A 147 4.07 -4.16 0.03
C THR A 147 2.71 -3.56 -0.33
N LEU A 148 2.49 -3.21 -1.60
CA LEU A 148 1.22 -2.68 -2.08
C LEU A 148 0.12 -3.75 -2.13
N GLY A 149 0.47 -5.03 -2.33
CA GLY A 149 -0.47 -6.14 -2.21
C GLY A 149 -1.01 -6.28 -0.79
N ARG A 150 -0.14 -6.14 0.23
CA ARG A 150 -0.56 -6.08 1.65
C ARG A 150 -1.51 -4.91 1.89
N ALA A 151 -1.17 -3.72 1.39
CA ALA A 151 -2.04 -2.54 1.49
C ALA A 151 -3.41 -2.78 0.82
N ALA A 152 -3.45 -3.44 -0.35
CA ALA A 152 -4.70 -3.77 -1.03
C ALA A 152 -5.58 -4.75 -0.27
N LEU A 153 -5.00 -5.80 0.31
CA LEU A 153 -5.72 -6.73 1.17
C LEU A 153 -6.30 -6.02 2.39
N LEU A 154 -5.56 -5.10 3.01
CA LEU A 154 -6.05 -4.31 4.14
C LEU A 154 -7.15 -3.32 3.72
N CYS A 155 -7.03 -2.65 2.57
CA CYS A 155 -8.10 -1.80 2.02
C CYS A 155 -9.42 -2.56 1.82
N ARG A 156 -9.33 -3.83 1.41
CA ARG A 156 -10.50 -4.70 1.30
C ARG A 156 -11.03 -5.11 2.67
N LEU A 157 -10.15 -5.57 3.56
CA LEU A 157 -10.49 -5.94 4.94
C LEU A 157 -11.25 -4.81 5.64
N LEU A 158 -10.73 -3.58 5.53
CA LEU A 158 -11.26 -2.37 6.14
C LEU A 158 -12.48 -1.76 5.44
N ARG A 159 -12.90 -2.34 4.31
CA ARG A 159 -13.99 -1.83 3.45
C ARG A 159 -13.82 -0.37 3.00
N ILE A 160 -12.57 0.09 2.91
CA ILE A 160 -12.21 1.41 2.36
C ILE A 160 -12.74 1.52 0.92
N HIS A 161 -12.71 0.42 0.17
CA HIS A 161 -13.22 0.34 -1.21
C HIS A 161 -14.75 0.54 -1.37
N ARG A 162 -15.55 0.46 -0.30
CA ARG A 162 -17.03 0.50 -0.31
C ARG A 162 -17.60 1.60 0.61
N MET A 163 -16.88 2.70 0.83
CA MET A 163 -17.31 3.73 1.80
C MET A 163 -18.52 4.57 1.34
N GLU A 164 -18.88 4.51 0.06
CA GLU A 164 -20.02 5.25 -0.50
C GLU A 164 -21.31 4.41 -0.53
N GLU A 165 -21.22 3.10 -0.25
CA GLU A 165 -22.38 2.25 0.02
C GLU A 165 -22.85 2.57 1.44
N GLY A 166 -23.95 3.34 1.55
CA GLY A 166 -24.52 3.72 2.84
C GLY A 166 -24.74 2.51 3.76
N ASP A 167 -24.71 2.75 5.08
CA ASP A 167 -24.84 1.70 6.10
C ASP A 167 -26.20 0.97 6.06
N ASP A 168 -27.18 1.53 5.32
CA ASP A 168 -28.50 0.95 5.06
C ASP A 168 -28.49 -0.18 4.01
N SER A 169 -27.35 -0.45 3.36
CA SER A 169 -27.20 -1.67 2.60
C SER A 169 -27.01 -2.83 3.58
N GLU A 170 -28.14 -3.48 3.93
CA GLU A 170 -28.18 -4.84 4.48
C GLU A 170 -27.03 -5.65 3.87
N PRO A 171 -26.24 -6.40 4.67
CA PRO A 171 -25.12 -7.17 4.15
C PRO A 171 -25.65 -8.01 2.99
N SER A 172 -25.28 -7.62 1.76
CA SER A 172 -25.81 -8.27 0.57
C SER A 172 -25.47 -9.75 0.70
N GLN A 173 -26.52 -10.57 0.86
CA GLN A 173 -26.43 -12.02 0.98
C GLN A 173 -25.83 -12.69 -0.27
N ASP A 174 -25.46 -11.91 -1.29
CA ASP A 174 -24.86 -12.35 -2.55
C ASP A 174 -23.32 -12.48 -2.51
N ASP A 175 -22.62 -11.91 -1.53
CA ASP A 175 -21.19 -12.21 -1.34
C ASP A 175 -21.08 -13.45 -0.42
N GLY A 176 -21.06 -14.64 -1.02
CA GLY A 176 -20.83 -15.94 -0.35
C GLY A 176 -19.45 -16.11 0.32
N GLY A 177 -18.89 -15.03 0.87
CA GLY A 177 -17.71 -15.03 1.71
C GLY A 177 -18.06 -15.27 3.18
N PRO A 178 -17.17 -15.92 3.96
CA PRO A 178 -17.48 -16.34 5.32
C PRO A 178 -17.79 -15.13 6.22
N SER A 179 -18.96 -15.20 6.87
CA SER A 179 -19.45 -14.31 7.93
C SER A 179 -18.56 -14.38 9.19
N GLY A 180 -17.33 -13.89 9.10
CA GLY A 180 -16.50 -13.57 10.24
C GLY A 180 -16.73 -12.13 10.70
N PRO A 181 -16.28 -11.74 11.92
CA PRO A 181 -16.23 -10.34 12.31
C PRO A 181 -15.33 -9.58 11.33
N LEU A 182 -15.92 -8.94 10.32
CA LEU A 182 -15.19 -8.15 9.36
C LEU A 182 -14.65 -6.91 10.09
N SER A 183 -13.33 -6.83 10.20
CA SER A 183 -12.62 -5.67 10.71
C SER A 183 -12.90 -4.44 9.85
N ARG A 184 -13.92 -3.66 10.21
CA ARG A 184 -14.25 -2.39 9.57
C ARG A 184 -13.56 -1.23 10.30
N LEU A 185 -13.17 -0.20 9.57
CA LEU A 185 -12.87 1.09 10.20
C LEU A 185 -14.13 1.60 10.93
N PRO A 186 -13.98 2.37 12.03
CA PRO A 186 -15.12 2.98 12.71
C PRO A 186 -15.97 3.79 11.73
N PRO A 187 -17.31 3.72 11.78
CA PRO A 187 -18.17 4.59 10.99
C PRO A 187 -17.89 6.05 11.39
N THR A 188 -17.91 6.94 10.42
CA THR A 188 -17.64 8.37 10.63
C THR A 188 -18.38 9.17 9.59
N ASP A 189 -19.05 10.24 10.04
CA ASP A 189 -19.72 11.21 9.17
C ASP A 189 -18.83 12.45 8.94
N ASP A 190 -17.60 12.46 9.48
CA ASP A 190 -16.67 13.56 9.26
C ASP A 190 -16.19 13.55 7.81
N PRO A 191 -16.50 14.59 7.01
CA PRO A 191 -16.10 14.65 5.61
C PRO A 191 -14.59 14.59 5.42
N VAL A 192 -13.80 15.10 6.38
CA VAL A 192 -12.34 15.09 6.29
C VAL A 192 -11.80 13.67 6.42
N VAL A 193 -12.33 12.89 7.37
CA VAL A 193 -11.91 11.49 7.57
C VAL A 193 -12.36 10.61 6.41
N LEU A 194 -13.57 10.85 5.88
CA LEU A 194 -14.06 10.13 4.69
C LEU A 194 -13.18 10.40 3.47
N GLU A 195 -12.85 11.67 3.20
CA GLU A 195 -11.95 12.02 2.10
C GLU A 195 -10.55 11.44 2.30
N GLU A 196 -10.06 11.37 3.54
CA GLU A 196 -8.74 10.80 3.82
C GLU A 196 -8.68 9.30 3.53
N ARG A 197 -9.72 8.57 3.93
CA ARG A 197 -9.85 7.15 3.56
C ARG A 197 -9.95 6.98 2.04
N ARG A 198 -10.71 7.87 1.37
CA ARG A 198 -10.90 7.82 -0.09
C ARG A 198 -9.60 8.04 -0.84
N ARG A 199 -8.81 9.03 -0.43
CA ARG A 199 -7.50 9.29 -1.04
C ARG A 199 -6.49 8.21 -0.73
N THR A 200 -6.53 7.63 0.47
CA THR A 200 -5.70 6.45 0.80
C THR A 200 -5.96 5.32 -0.22
N PHE A 201 -7.23 5.09 -0.58
CA PHE A 201 -7.58 4.13 -1.63
C PHE A 201 -7.06 4.56 -3.02
N TRP A 202 -7.28 5.81 -3.42
CA TRP A 202 -6.85 6.26 -4.75
C TRP A 202 -5.34 6.29 -4.92
N GLU A 203 -4.59 6.59 -3.86
CA GLU A 203 -3.14 6.49 -3.90
C GLU A 203 -2.65 5.05 -4.05
N LEU A 204 -3.31 4.09 -3.41
CA LEU A 204 -3.05 2.68 -3.64
C LEU A 204 -3.25 2.34 -5.12
N TYR A 205 -4.37 2.78 -5.69
CA TYR A 205 -4.68 2.56 -7.10
C TYR A 205 -3.60 3.14 -8.02
N ILE A 206 -3.21 4.40 -7.79
CA ILE A 206 -2.17 5.09 -8.57
C ILE A 206 -0.83 4.35 -8.48
N LEU A 207 -0.41 3.93 -7.28
CA LEU A 207 0.86 3.21 -7.09
C LEU A 207 0.84 1.81 -7.72
N GLN A 208 -0.25 1.06 -7.57
CA GLN A 208 -0.37 -0.25 -8.23
C GLN A 208 -0.39 -0.11 -9.76
N SER A 209 -1.02 0.94 -10.29
CA SER A 209 -1.01 1.28 -11.71
C SER A 209 0.40 1.60 -12.21
N TYR A 210 1.17 2.37 -11.43
CA TYR A 210 2.57 2.66 -11.71
C TYR A 210 3.40 1.36 -11.77
N VAL A 211 3.26 0.46 -10.80
CA VAL A 211 4.01 -0.81 -10.79
C VAL A 211 3.55 -1.73 -11.93
N LYS A 212 2.24 -1.82 -12.21
CA LYS A 212 1.67 -2.59 -13.34
C LYS A 212 2.28 -2.14 -14.67
N THR A 213 2.32 -0.84 -14.95
CA THR A 213 2.86 -0.32 -16.22
C THR A 213 4.36 -0.54 -16.36
N ARG A 214 5.11 -0.64 -15.24
CA ARG A 214 6.56 -0.88 -15.24
C ARG A 214 6.94 -2.35 -15.31
N ALA A 215 6.23 -3.22 -14.60
CA ALA A 215 6.57 -4.63 -14.42
C ALA A 215 5.67 -5.60 -15.22
N GLY A 216 4.51 -5.13 -15.70
CA GLY A 216 3.53 -5.94 -16.42
C GLY A 216 2.64 -6.83 -15.54
N TRP A 217 2.68 -6.68 -14.21
CA TRP A 217 1.87 -7.48 -13.28
C TRP A 217 0.43 -6.98 -13.18
N GLN A 218 -0.51 -7.90 -13.00
CA GLN A 218 -1.95 -7.60 -12.94
C GLN A 218 -2.32 -6.92 -11.63
N CYS A 219 -3.00 -5.77 -11.71
CA CYS A 219 -3.51 -5.01 -10.55
C CYS A 219 -4.45 -5.87 -9.70
N GLN A 220 -4.34 -5.76 -8.38
CA GLN A 220 -5.24 -6.48 -7.48
C GLN A 220 -6.52 -5.69 -7.18
N LEU A 221 -6.59 -4.38 -7.42
CA LEU A 221 -7.86 -3.66 -7.31
C LEU A 221 -8.79 -4.06 -8.47
N GLY A 222 -9.99 -4.56 -8.15
CA GLY A 222 -11.05 -4.84 -9.13
C GLY A 222 -11.73 -3.56 -9.60
N ASP A 223 -12.90 -3.65 -10.24
CA ASP A 223 -13.66 -2.49 -10.70
C ASP A 223 -13.97 -1.52 -9.54
N VAL A 224 -13.39 -0.32 -9.60
CA VAL A 224 -13.51 0.70 -8.56
C VAL A 224 -14.52 1.76 -8.98
N LYS A 225 -15.52 2.00 -8.13
CA LYS A 225 -16.41 3.16 -8.21
C LYS A 225 -16.14 4.07 -7.01
N MET A 226 -15.44 5.19 -7.19
CA MET A 226 -15.29 6.22 -6.16
C MET A 226 -15.23 7.63 -6.74
N SER A 227 -15.56 8.63 -5.90
CA SER A 227 -15.60 10.05 -6.27
C SER A 227 -14.62 10.91 -5.45
N SER A 228 -13.43 11.27 -5.97
CA SER A 228 -12.40 11.98 -5.17
C SER A 228 -12.53 13.51 -5.14
N GLN A 229 -12.51 14.15 -3.96
CA GLN A 229 -12.72 15.59 -3.78
C GLN A 229 -11.40 16.40 -3.65
N GLY A 230 -11.50 17.74 -3.62
CA GLY A 230 -10.38 18.70 -3.54
C GLY A 230 -9.52 18.59 -2.25
N LEU A 231 -8.42 19.35 -2.13
CA LEU A 231 -7.33 19.16 -1.14
C LEU A 231 -7.79 18.78 0.29
N LEU A 232 -7.19 17.73 0.88
CA LEU A 232 -7.42 17.30 2.27
C LEU A 232 -6.90 18.34 3.27
N ARG A 233 -7.78 19.24 3.68
CA ARG A 233 -7.51 20.25 4.69
C ARG A 233 -8.72 20.41 5.59
N SER A 234 -8.51 21.03 6.75
CA SER A 234 -9.53 21.26 7.77
C SER A 234 -10.66 22.20 7.29
N ASP A 235 -10.49 22.85 6.13
CA ASP A 235 -11.48 23.67 5.42
C ASP A 235 -12.13 22.94 4.23
N LEU A 236 -12.06 21.61 4.16
CA LEU A 236 -12.66 20.82 3.08
C LEU A 236 -14.16 21.12 2.96
N VAL A 237 -14.57 21.68 1.83
CA VAL A 237 -15.98 21.79 1.43
C VAL A 237 -16.34 20.55 0.62
N PRO A 238 -17.27 19.70 1.09
CA PRO A 238 -17.66 18.51 0.35
C PRO A 238 -18.30 18.90 -0.99
N VAL A 239 -17.73 18.44 -2.10
CA VAL A 239 -18.30 18.60 -3.44
C VAL A 239 -18.76 17.24 -3.93
N ASN A 240 -20.04 17.08 -4.20
CA ASN A 240 -20.56 15.85 -4.79
C ASN A 240 -20.00 15.70 -6.21
N ILE A 241 -19.02 14.80 -6.39
CA ILE A 241 -18.41 14.50 -7.68
C ILE A 241 -19.02 13.18 -8.14
N PRO A 242 -19.60 13.10 -9.35
CA PRO A 242 -20.17 11.85 -9.85
C PRO A 242 -19.08 10.78 -10.00
N PHE A 243 -19.50 9.51 -9.97
CA PHE A 243 -18.58 8.39 -10.26
C PHE A 243 -17.93 8.57 -11.63
N LEU A 244 -16.70 8.08 -11.82
CA LEU A 244 -16.01 8.17 -13.11
C LEU A 244 -16.84 7.59 -14.27
N SER A 245 -17.59 6.52 -14.02
CA SER A 245 -18.51 5.90 -14.99
C SER A 245 -19.73 6.76 -15.35
N GLU A 246 -20.03 7.78 -14.55
CA GLU A 246 -21.23 8.64 -14.68
C GLU A 246 -20.90 10.02 -15.23
N ILE A 247 -19.61 10.36 -15.37
CA ILE A 247 -19.17 11.62 -15.99
C ILE A 247 -19.57 11.60 -17.46
N ARG A 248 -20.60 12.39 -17.81
CA ARG A 248 -21.04 12.59 -19.19
C ARG A 248 -20.38 13.83 -19.80
N PRO A 249 -20.04 13.82 -21.10
CA PRO A 249 -19.35 14.93 -21.77
C PRO A 249 -20.18 16.24 -21.87
N ASP A 250 -21.47 16.19 -21.56
CA ASP A 250 -22.40 17.33 -21.55
C ASP A 250 -22.51 18.04 -20.19
N GLN A 251 -21.93 17.47 -19.12
CA GLN A 251 -21.90 18.08 -17.78
C GLN A 251 -20.45 18.41 -17.38
N TRP A 252 -19.97 19.58 -17.77
CA TRP A 252 -18.68 20.12 -17.32
C TRP A 252 -18.80 20.63 -15.89
N GLN A 253 -18.88 19.73 -14.91
CA GLN A 253 -18.61 20.08 -13.53
C GLN A 253 -17.11 20.36 -13.34
N GLU A 254 -16.77 21.30 -12.46
CA GLU A 254 -15.38 21.57 -12.10
C GLU A 254 -14.78 20.32 -11.42
N ILE A 255 -13.98 19.58 -12.17
CA ILE A 255 -13.25 18.41 -11.67
C ILE A 255 -12.08 18.92 -10.83
N SER A 256 -11.92 18.37 -9.62
CA SER A 256 -10.76 18.70 -8.77
C SER A 256 -9.45 18.33 -9.46
N SER A 257 -8.37 19.05 -9.20
CA SER A 257 -7.05 18.73 -9.78
C SER A 257 -6.60 17.30 -9.46
N TYR A 258 -6.95 16.80 -8.27
CA TYR A 258 -6.69 15.43 -7.84
C TYR A 258 -7.51 14.40 -8.64
N ALA A 259 -8.81 14.63 -8.80
CA ALA A 259 -9.66 13.76 -9.63
C ALA A 259 -9.18 13.72 -11.09
N GLY A 260 -8.67 14.84 -11.61
CA GLY A 260 -8.01 14.90 -12.91
C GLY A 260 -6.79 13.97 -12.99
N CYS A 261 -5.94 13.92 -11.95
CA CYS A 261 -4.80 12.99 -11.92
C CYS A 261 -5.25 11.53 -11.93
N VAL A 262 -6.28 11.17 -11.14
CA VAL A 262 -6.83 9.80 -11.11
C VAL A 262 -7.36 9.40 -12.49
N LEU A 263 -8.13 10.29 -13.14
CA LEU A 263 -8.64 10.10 -14.51
C LEU A 263 -7.52 9.89 -15.52
N MET A 264 -6.43 10.66 -15.43
CA MET A 264 -5.30 10.51 -16.34
C MET A 264 -4.59 9.16 -16.17
N VAL A 265 -4.49 8.65 -14.93
CA VAL A 265 -3.95 7.31 -14.66
C VAL A 265 -4.87 6.22 -15.23
N GLU A 266 -6.19 6.35 -15.05
CA GLU A 266 -7.19 5.44 -15.61
C GLU A 266 -7.07 5.35 -17.14
N LEU A 267 -7.06 6.51 -17.81
CA LEU A 267 -6.92 6.59 -19.27
C LEU A 267 -5.59 6.00 -19.75
N ALA A 268 -4.49 6.25 -19.02
CA ALA A 268 -3.19 5.68 -19.34
C ALA A 268 -3.18 4.15 -19.24
N LEU A 269 -3.85 3.59 -18.23
CA LEU A 269 -4.01 2.14 -18.08
C LEU A 269 -4.84 1.54 -19.20
N HIS A 270 -5.97 2.15 -19.57
CA HIS A 270 -6.76 1.69 -20.71
C HIS A 270 -5.95 1.68 -22.01
N CYS A 271 -5.17 2.73 -22.25
CA CYS A 271 -4.27 2.79 -23.40
C CYS A 271 -3.22 1.67 -23.38
N PHE A 272 -2.64 1.41 -22.20
CA PHE A 272 -1.65 0.34 -22.01
C PHE A 272 -2.24 -1.05 -22.26
N ASP A 273 -3.39 -1.35 -21.68
CA ASP A 273 -4.07 -2.64 -21.81
C ASP A 273 -4.51 -2.90 -23.27
N HIS A 274 -5.06 -1.89 -23.95
CA HIS A 274 -5.37 -1.98 -25.38
C HIS A 274 -4.11 -2.17 -26.24
N GLY A 275 -2.98 -1.56 -25.86
CA GLY A 275 -1.68 -1.80 -26.50
C GLY A 275 -1.22 -3.25 -26.36
N GLN A 276 -1.34 -3.83 -25.16
CA GLN A 276 -1.00 -5.24 -24.92
C GLN A 276 -1.89 -6.20 -25.70
N GLN A 277 -3.20 -5.96 -25.76
CA GLN A 277 -4.14 -6.77 -26.53
C GLN A 277 -3.83 -6.78 -28.04
N ARG A 278 -3.37 -5.65 -28.59
CA ARG A 278 -2.91 -5.59 -29.99
C ARG A 278 -1.62 -6.37 -30.23
N ALA A 279 -0.73 -6.42 -29.25
CA ALA A 279 0.52 -7.19 -29.36
C ALA A 279 0.26 -8.70 -29.32
N THR A 280 -0.69 -9.16 -28.50
CA THR A 280 -1.03 -10.59 -28.40
C THR A 280 -1.84 -11.11 -29.59
N THR A 281 -2.74 -10.30 -30.15
CA THR A 281 -3.54 -10.68 -31.32
C THR A 281 -2.71 -10.79 -32.61
N ARG A 282 -1.72 -9.91 -32.80
CA ARG A 282 -0.87 -9.93 -34.01
C ARG A 282 0.14 -11.08 -34.09
N PHE A 283 0.37 -11.82 -33.00
CA PHE A 283 1.37 -12.89 -32.98
C PHE A 283 0.89 -14.20 -33.64
N TRP A 284 -0.44 -14.40 -33.77
CA TRP A 284 -1.01 -15.64 -34.31
C TRP A 284 -1.72 -15.47 -35.67
N ASP A 285 -1.74 -14.26 -36.23
CA ASP A 285 -2.37 -13.97 -37.52
C ASP A 285 -1.32 -13.86 -38.65
N VAL A 286 -0.59 -14.95 -38.95
CA VAL A 286 0.17 -15.16 -40.20
C VAL A 286 0.11 -16.62 -40.61
#